data_AF-A0A852FY68-F1
#
_entry.id   AF-A0A852FY68-F1
#
_cell.length_a   1.000
_cell.length_b   1.000
_cell.length_c   1.000
_cell.angle_alpha   90.00
_cell.angle_beta   90.00
_cell.angle_gamma   90.00
#
_symmetry.space_group_name_H-M   'P 1'
#
loop_
_entity.id
_entity.type
_entity.pdbx_description
1 polymer ?
#
loop_
_entity_poly.entity_id
_entity_poly.type
_entity_poly.pdbx_seq_one_letter_code
_entity_poly.pdbx_strand_id
1 'polypeptide(L)'
;SSSASMGAIRLPNPSRILCFSFHITLILLQQTTAERELKFVVVVFRHGDRTPVVNFPTDLHKESEWPQGFGQLTKTGMQQLFKLGQYTRERYSNFLNSTYNRQEFYIQSTDYDRTIMSAQSYLSGLFPPTSSQIWNPELLWQPIPVHVLQKSTDRKLHFPLTGCPRFDELQNETQTSSEFQNRIQPYKDFLQTMAVNTGLELNNLEILDNFQLWNTYDTLHCEVI
;
A
#
# COMPACT_ATOMS: atom_id res chain seq x y z
N SER A 1 -3.98 65.59 54.97
CA SER A 1 -3.44 65.26 53.63
C SER A 1 -2.54 64.06 53.78
N SER A 2 -2.99 62.86 53.36
CA SER A 2 -2.16 61.65 53.45
C SER A 2 -1.13 61.64 52.34
N SER A 3 0.15 61.55 52.71
CA SER A 3 1.26 61.36 51.79
C SER A 3 1.31 59.88 51.38
N ALA A 4 1.23 59.63 50.06
CA ALA A 4 1.43 58.32 49.49
C ALA A 4 2.91 57.93 49.60
N SER A 5 3.20 56.83 50.30
CA SER A 5 4.51 56.17 50.26
C SER A 5 4.56 55.31 49.00
N MET A 6 5.34 55.74 48.00
CA MET A 6 5.65 54.96 46.81
C MET A 6 6.46 53.72 47.22
N GLY A 7 5.83 52.55 47.18
CA GLY A 7 6.53 51.27 47.31
C GLY A 7 7.53 51.12 46.16
N ALA A 8 8.82 51.06 46.50
CA ALA A 8 9.88 50.79 45.54
C ALA A 8 9.69 49.38 44.95
N ILE A 9 9.29 49.32 43.68
CA ILE A 9 9.22 48.07 42.91
C ILE A 9 10.65 47.57 42.76
N ARG A 10 11.02 46.51 43.48
CA ARG A 10 12.33 45.86 43.33
C ARG A 10 12.38 45.22 41.94
N LEU A 11 13.21 45.78 41.07
CA LEU A 11 13.52 45.17 39.78
C LEU A 11 14.21 43.81 40.01
N PRO A 12 13.80 42.76 39.29
CA PRO A 12 14.39 41.44 39.45
C PRO A 12 15.89 41.46 39.12
N ASN A 13 16.68 40.74 39.94
CA ASN A 13 18.14 40.69 39.79
C ASN A 13 18.49 40.16 38.38
N PRO A 14 19.26 40.93 37.57
CA PRO A 14 19.59 40.56 36.19
C PRO A 14 20.29 39.19 36.09
N SER A 15 21.02 38.78 37.14
CA SER A 15 21.67 37.47 37.23
C SER A 15 20.66 36.32 37.31
N ARG A 16 19.52 36.53 37.99
CA ARG A 16 18.45 35.51 38.09
C ARG A 16 17.66 35.39 36.79
N ILE A 17 17.45 36.51 36.09
CA ILE A 17 16.81 36.52 34.77
C ILE A 17 17.71 35.79 33.76
N LEU A 18 19.01 36.09 33.75
CA LEU A 18 19.97 35.44 32.86
C LEU A 18 20.05 33.93 33.10
N CYS A 19 20.08 33.48 34.36
CA CYS A 19 20.04 32.07 34.71
C CYS A 19 18.74 31.39 34.25
N PHE A 20 17.59 32.04 34.46
CA PHE A 20 16.30 31.51 34.05
C PHE A 20 16.16 31.42 32.52
N SER A 21 16.61 32.45 31.80
CA SER A 21 16.70 32.47 30.34
C SER A 21 17.61 31.35 29.83
N PHE A 22 18.79 31.15 30.46
CA PHE A 22 19.71 30.07 30.11
C PHE A 22 19.08 28.69 30.30
N HIS A 23 18.37 28.46 31.40
CA HIS A 23 17.66 27.21 31.65
C HIS A 23 16.53 26.98 30.64
N ILE A 24 15.77 28.01 30.28
CA ILE A 24 14.73 27.92 29.24
C ILE A 24 15.36 27.56 27.88
N THR A 25 16.46 28.21 27.48
CA THR A 25 17.16 27.84 26.25
C THR A 25 17.70 26.42 26.29
N LEU A 26 18.24 25.95 27.42
CA LEU A 26 18.75 24.58 27.55
C LEU A 26 17.63 23.53 27.42
N ILE A 27 16.46 23.81 28.00
CA ILE A 27 15.27 22.96 27.89
C ILE A 27 14.73 22.95 26.45
N LEU A 28 14.67 24.11 25.78
CA LEU A 28 14.27 24.20 24.37
C LEU A 28 15.29 23.52 23.42
N LEU A 29 16.58 23.60 23.72
CA LEU A 29 17.63 22.84 23.02
C LEU A 29 17.49 21.33 23.25
N GLN A 30 17.17 20.87 24.45
CA GLN A 30 16.92 19.44 24.72
C GLN A 30 15.66 18.91 24.01
N GLN A 31 14.62 19.72 23.85
CA GLN A 31 13.42 19.33 23.11
C GLN A 31 13.66 19.25 21.60
N THR A 32 14.64 19.99 21.06
CA THR A 32 15.00 19.95 19.64
C THR A 32 16.02 18.85 19.31
N THR A 33 16.66 18.25 20.32
CA THR A 33 17.65 17.16 20.18
C THR A 33 17.13 15.77 20.56
N ALA A 34 15.84 15.62 20.91
CA ALA A 34 15.26 14.30 21.11
C ALA A 34 15.24 13.54 19.76
N GLU A 35 16.18 12.60 19.62
CA GLU A 35 16.29 11.76 18.43
C GLU A 35 15.00 10.95 18.25
N ARG A 36 14.41 11.01 17.05
CA ARG A 36 13.20 10.25 16.75
C ARG A 36 13.59 8.80 16.50
N GLU A 37 13.12 7.92 17.36
CA GLU A 37 13.37 6.48 17.24
C GLU A 37 12.20 5.79 16.54
N LEU A 38 12.48 5.03 15.48
CA LEU A 38 11.49 4.20 14.81
C LEU A 38 11.15 3.01 15.71
N LYS A 39 9.86 2.83 16.05
CA LYS A 39 9.40 1.73 16.93
C LYS A 39 8.67 0.62 16.19
N PHE A 40 7.99 0.93 15.09
CA PHE A 40 7.17 -0.04 14.35
C PHE A 40 6.92 0.42 12.93
N VAL A 41 6.79 -0.52 12.00
CA VAL A 41 6.50 -0.27 10.59
C VAL A 41 5.39 -1.20 10.12
N VAL A 42 4.41 -0.65 9.42
CA VAL A 42 3.45 -1.43 8.62
C VAL A 42 3.66 -1.07 7.17
N VAL A 43 3.81 -2.08 6.32
CA VAL A 43 3.87 -1.91 4.87
C VAL A 43 2.69 -2.64 4.25
N VAL A 44 1.91 -1.93 3.45
CA VAL A 44 0.87 -2.51 2.60
C VAL A 44 1.26 -2.21 1.16
N PHE A 45 1.41 -3.24 0.35
CA PHE A 45 1.82 -3.10 -1.06
C PHE A 45 0.93 -3.96 -1.96
N ARG A 46 0.79 -3.52 -3.22
CA ARG A 46 0.13 -4.32 -4.26
C ARG A 46 1.09 -5.40 -4.76
N HIS A 47 0.52 -6.49 -5.29
CA HIS A 47 1.27 -7.45 -6.10
C HIS A 47 2.03 -6.76 -7.24
N GLY A 48 3.00 -7.48 -7.82
CA GLY A 48 3.76 -6.99 -8.97
C GLY A 48 2.97 -7.08 -10.28
N ASP A 49 3.65 -6.77 -11.36
CA ASP A 49 3.17 -6.99 -12.71
C ASP A 49 2.59 -8.41 -12.91
N ARG A 50 1.47 -8.48 -13.60
CA ARG A 50 0.67 -9.70 -13.79
C ARG A 50 0.03 -9.72 -15.16
N THR A 51 -0.39 -10.91 -15.58
CA THR A 51 -1.25 -11.10 -16.75
C THR A 51 -2.67 -10.53 -16.50
N PRO A 52 -3.48 -10.28 -17.56
CA PRO A 52 -4.87 -9.86 -17.43
C PRO A 52 -5.66 -10.78 -16.51
N VAL A 53 -6.61 -10.27 -15.71
CA VAL A 53 -7.44 -11.15 -14.84
C VAL A 53 -8.59 -11.78 -15.61
N VAL A 54 -9.12 -11.05 -16.57
CA VAL A 54 -10.24 -11.44 -17.42
C VAL A 54 -9.99 -10.85 -18.81
N ASN A 55 -10.87 -11.21 -19.74
CA ASN A 55 -10.84 -10.67 -21.09
C ASN A 55 -12.24 -10.15 -21.51
N PHE A 56 -12.30 -9.29 -22.51
CA PHE A 56 -13.54 -8.84 -23.16
C PHE A 56 -13.83 -9.68 -24.43
N PRO A 57 -15.12 -9.80 -24.85
CA PRO A 57 -15.54 -10.74 -25.89
C PRO A 57 -14.77 -10.68 -27.21
N THR A 58 -14.48 -9.48 -27.70
CA THR A 58 -13.85 -9.26 -29.02
C THR A 58 -12.33 -9.22 -28.99
N ASP A 59 -11.71 -9.39 -27.81
CA ASP A 59 -10.26 -9.33 -27.72
C ASP A 59 -9.59 -10.46 -28.53
N LEU A 60 -8.45 -10.12 -29.12
CA LEU A 60 -7.67 -11.02 -29.96
C LEU A 60 -6.81 -11.97 -29.12
N HIS A 61 -6.35 -11.55 -27.94
CA HIS A 61 -5.38 -12.28 -27.13
C HIS A 61 -6.05 -13.23 -26.13
N LYS A 62 -5.97 -14.54 -26.37
CA LYS A 62 -6.60 -15.55 -25.50
C LYS A 62 -5.69 -15.93 -24.35
N GLU A 63 -6.29 -16.51 -23.30
CA GLU A 63 -5.55 -16.95 -22.10
C GLU A 63 -4.38 -17.87 -22.43
N SER A 64 -4.50 -18.70 -23.48
CA SER A 64 -3.44 -19.60 -23.95
C SER A 64 -2.16 -18.91 -24.42
N GLU A 65 -2.22 -17.63 -24.78
CA GLU A 65 -1.05 -16.83 -25.18
C GLU A 65 -0.24 -16.36 -23.96
N TRP A 66 -0.85 -16.38 -22.78
CA TRP A 66 -0.20 -16.03 -21.52
C TRP A 66 0.43 -17.29 -20.92
N PRO A 67 1.77 -17.37 -20.76
CA PRO A 67 2.41 -18.64 -20.39
C PRO A 67 2.00 -19.19 -19.01
N GLN A 68 1.46 -18.34 -18.14
CA GLN A 68 0.91 -18.72 -16.83
C GLN A 68 -0.63 -18.68 -16.79
N GLY A 69 -1.30 -18.29 -17.87
CA GLY A 69 -2.74 -17.98 -17.87
C GLY A 69 -3.06 -16.63 -17.23
N PHE A 70 -4.35 -16.40 -16.96
CA PHE A 70 -4.85 -15.11 -16.47
C PHE A 70 -4.65 -14.90 -14.95
N GLY A 71 -4.45 -13.64 -14.57
CA GLY A 71 -4.35 -13.16 -13.20
C GLY A 71 -3.07 -13.59 -12.47
N GLN A 72 -2.06 -14.07 -13.19
CA GLN A 72 -0.83 -14.65 -12.67
C GLN A 72 0.33 -13.67 -12.67
N LEU A 73 1.22 -13.79 -11.67
CA LEU A 73 2.39 -12.92 -11.54
C LEU A 73 3.41 -13.23 -12.65
N THR A 74 3.92 -12.19 -13.32
CA THR A 74 4.95 -12.35 -14.33
C THR A 74 6.35 -12.36 -13.72
N LYS A 75 7.36 -12.68 -14.54
CA LYS A 75 8.77 -12.52 -14.17
C LYS A 75 9.11 -11.05 -13.84
N THR A 76 8.52 -10.11 -14.57
CA THR A 76 8.64 -8.67 -14.29
C THR A 76 8.09 -8.36 -12.89
N GLY A 77 6.94 -8.92 -12.53
CA GLY A 77 6.34 -8.74 -11.21
C GLY A 77 7.20 -9.30 -10.09
N MET A 78 7.80 -10.48 -10.28
CA MET A 78 8.76 -11.05 -9.32
C MET A 78 9.95 -10.11 -9.09
N GLN A 79 10.54 -9.57 -10.17
CA GLN A 79 11.67 -8.64 -10.08
C GLN A 79 11.31 -7.32 -9.40
N GLN A 80 10.11 -6.78 -9.68
CA GLN A 80 9.62 -5.57 -9.02
C GLN A 80 9.54 -5.76 -7.50
N LEU A 81 9.00 -6.89 -7.04
CA LEU A 81 8.85 -7.15 -5.61
C LEU A 81 10.17 -7.48 -4.94
N PHE A 82 11.05 -8.21 -5.63
CA PHE A 82 12.42 -8.42 -5.16
C PHE A 82 13.13 -7.08 -4.90
N LYS A 83 13.06 -6.14 -5.86
CA LYS A 83 13.63 -4.79 -5.71
C LYS A 83 12.96 -4.00 -4.59
N LEU A 84 11.64 -4.11 -4.43
CA LEU A 84 10.93 -3.50 -3.30
C LEU A 84 11.44 -4.06 -1.95
N GLY A 85 11.72 -5.36 -1.89
CA GLY A 85 12.34 -6.01 -0.73
C GLY A 85 13.72 -5.44 -0.41
N GLN A 86 14.58 -5.32 -1.43
CA GLN A 86 15.91 -4.71 -1.30
C GLN A 86 15.84 -3.26 -0.82
N TYR A 87 14.98 -2.45 -1.43
CA TYR A 87 14.75 -1.07 -0.99
C TYR A 87 14.29 -1.02 0.47
N THR A 88 13.37 -1.90 0.87
CA THR A 88 12.88 -1.94 2.25
C THR A 88 14.00 -2.32 3.22
N ARG A 89 14.86 -3.25 2.82
CA ARG A 89 16.02 -3.68 3.61
C ARG A 89 17.02 -2.55 3.83
N GLU A 90 17.31 -1.79 2.79
CA GLU A 90 18.19 -0.62 2.86
C GLU A 90 17.56 0.48 3.73
N ARG A 91 16.29 0.81 3.46
CA ARG A 91 15.56 1.85 4.20
C ARG A 91 15.52 1.60 5.70
N TYR A 92 15.39 0.34 6.11
CA TYR A 92 15.27 -0.05 7.52
C TYR A 92 16.49 -0.80 8.02
N SER A 93 17.69 -0.60 7.45
CA SER A 93 18.91 -1.32 7.86
C SER A 93 19.26 -1.15 9.34
N ASN A 94 18.92 0.01 9.92
CA ASN A 94 19.18 0.34 11.33
C ASN A 94 18.03 -0.09 12.27
N PHE A 95 16.91 -0.59 11.72
CA PHE A 95 15.73 -1.01 12.48
C PHE A 95 15.48 -2.52 12.36
N LEU A 96 15.64 -3.08 11.16
CA LEU A 96 15.52 -4.51 10.88
C LEU A 96 16.89 -5.18 10.95
N ASN A 97 16.98 -6.21 11.80
CA ASN A 97 18.14 -7.08 11.90
C ASN A 97 18.52 -7.70 10.54
N SER A 98 19.79 -8.08 10.41
CA SER A 98 20.30 -8.63 9.15
C SER A 98 19.82 -10.03 8.82
N THR A 99 19.38 -10.76 9.84
CA THR A 99 18.81 -12.09 9.78
C THR A 99 17.32 -12.04 10.07
N TYR A 100 16.53 -12.92 9.46
CA TYR A 100 15.11 -13.05 9.76
C TYR A 100 14.89 -13.52 11.21
N ASN A 101 13.98 -12.86 11.94
CA ASN A 101 13.53 -13.29 13.26
C ASN A 101 11.99 -13.34 13.30
N ARG A 102 11.42 -14.53 13.55
CA ARG A 102 9.98 -14.76 13.60
C ARG A 102 9.23 -13.99 14.71
N GLN A 103 9.94 -13.44 15.69
CA GLN A 103 9.35 -12.66 16.78
C GLN A 103 9.25 -11.17 16.45
N GLU A 104 9.99 -10.70 15.43
CA GLU A 104 10.10 -9.29 15.06
C GLU A 104 9.43 -8.98 13.72
N PHE A 105 9.17 -10.00 12.89
CA PHE A 105 8.64 -9.84 11.54
C PHE A 105 7.42 -10.73 11.30
N TYR A 106 6.39 -10.13 10.71
CA TYR A 106 5.17 -10.81 10.28
C TYR A 106 4.77 -10.33 8.89
N ILE A 107 4.31 -11.27 8.05
CA ILE A 107 3.78 -10.96 6.72
C ILE A 107 2.52 -11.78 6.45
N GLN A 108 1.51 -11.11 5.93
CA GLN A 108 0.25 -11.71 5.51
C GLN A 108 -0.02 -11.33 4.05
N SER A 109 -0.54 -12.28 3.29
CA SER A 109 -1.03 -12.10 1.93
C SER A 109 -2.52 -12.41 1.86
N THR A 110 -3.20 -11.84 0.87
CA THR A 110 -4.48 -12.38 0.41
C THR A 110 -4.26 -13.72 -0.29
N ASP A 111 -5.32 -14.52 -0.40
CA ASP A 111 -5.32 -15.85 -1.00
C ASP A 111 -5.39 -15.81 -2.53
N TYR A 112 -4.40 -15.17 -3.17
CA TYR A 112 -4.21 -15.22 -4.63
C TYR A 112 -2.75 -15.58 -4.92
N ASP A 113 -2.51 -16.44 -5.92
CA ASP A 113 -1.16 -16.83 -6.32
C ASP A 113 -0.26 -15.61 -6.53
N ARG A 114 -0.75 -14.60 -7.27
CA ARG A 114 0.01 -13.38 -7.53
C ARG A 114 0.42 -12.59 -6.29
N THR A 115 -0.37 -12.59 -5.22
CA THR A 115 -0.04 -11.86 -3.98
C THR A 115 0.88 -12.69 -3.10
N ILE A 116 0.68 -14.01 -3.04
CA ILE A 116 1.55 -14.93 -2.30
C ILE A 116 2.96 -14.95 -2.93
N MET A 117 3.05 -15.11 -4.24
CA MET A 117 4.32 -15.10 -4.99
C MET A 117 5.00 -13.72 -4.93
N SER A 118 4.23 -12.64 -4.90
CA SER A 118 4.74 -11.28 -4.67
C SER A 118 5.39 -11.15 -3.29
N ALA A 119 4.71 -11.63 -2.24
CA ALA A 119 5.26 -11.64 -0.88
C ALA A 119 6.54 -12.48 -0.79
N GLN A 120 6.58 -13.66 -1.41
CA GLN A 120 7.78 -14.50 -1.46
C GLN A 120 8.95 -13.81 -2.19
N SER A 121 8.68 -13.17 -3.33
CA SER A 121 9.69 -12.42 -4.09
C SER A 121 10.22 -11.24 -3.27
N TYR A 122 9.33 -10.51 -2.62
CA TYR A 122 9.67 -9.43 -1.70
C TYR A 122 10.57 -9.90 -0.54
N LEU A 123 10.22 -11.02 0.09
CA LEU A 123 11.01 -11.59 1.19
C LEU A 123 12.40 -12.03 0.76
N SER A 124 12.56 -12.53 -0.48
CA SER A 124 13.88 -12.90 -1.00
C SER A 124 14.81 -11.69 -1.19
N GLY A 125 14.26 -10.49 -1.44
CA GLY A 125 15.02 -9.24 -1.45
C GLY A 125 15.23 -8.64 -0.06
N LEU A 126 14.28 -8.83 0.86
CA LEU A 126 14.33 -8.28 2.21
C LEU A 126 15.27 -9.07 3.15
N PHE A 127 15.22 -10.39 3.11
CA PHE A 127 15.96 -11.28 4.01
C PHE A 127 16.79 -12.35 3.26
N PRO A 128 17.77 -11.94 2.42
CA PRO A 128 18.74 -12.89 1.91
C PRO A 128 19.46 -13.57 3.09
N PRO A 129 19.58 -14.91 3.11
CA PRO A 129 20.17 -15.62 4.24
C PRO A 129 21.64 -15.21 4.41
N THR A 130 22.05 -15.02 5.66
CA THR A 130 23.43 -14.72 6.04
C THR A 130 23.89 -15.67 7.14
N SER A 131 25.19 -15.95 7.20
CA SER A 131 25.82 -16.75 8.25
C SER A 131 25.09 -18.09 8.49
N SER A 132 24.55 -18.32 9.70
CA SER A 132 23.88 -19.56 10.08
C SER A 132 22.51 -19.76 9.43
N GLN A 133 21.92 -18.74 8.80
CA GLN A 133 20.67 -18.88 8.04
C GLN A 133 20.90 -19.41 6.61
N ILE A 134 22.15 -19.51 6.16
CA ILE A 134 22.48 -20.17 4.89
C ILE A 134 22.38 -21.67 5.10
N TRP A 135 21.23 -22.24 4.74
CA TRP A 135 21.00 -23.69 4.78
C TRP A 135 21.50 -24.40 3.51
N ASN A 136 21.61 -23.67 2.40
CA ASN A 136 22.14 -24.14 1.12
C ASN A 136 23.10 -23.09 0.52
N PRO A 137 24.41 -23.38 0.40
CA PRO A 137 25.38 -22.45 -0.17
C PRO A 137 25.18 -22.10 -1.65
N GLU A 138 24.49 -22.95 -2.43
CA GLU A 138 24.23 -22.74 -3.85
C GLU A 138 22.93 -21.96 -4.10
N LEU A 139 22.12 -21.78 -3.05
CA LEU A 139 20.83 -21.10 -3.12
C LEU A 139 20.71 -20.11 -1.97
N LEU A 140 21.02 -18.84 -2.23
CA LEU A 140 20.91 -17.73 -1.27
C LEU A 140 19.45 -17.29 -1.08
N TRP A 141 18.60 -18.24 -0.71
CA TRP A 141 17.20 -18.06 -0.36
C TRP A 141 16.89 -18.89 0.88
N GLN A 142 15.99 -18.39 1.73
CA GLN A 142 15.48 -19.13 2.88
C GLN A 142 13.95 -19.11 2.91
N PRO A 143 13.32 -20.19 3.37
CA PRO A 143 11.88 -20.21 3.54
C PRO A 143 11.47 -19.27 4.68
N ILE A 144 10.62 -18.29 4.38
CA ILE A 144 9.98 -17.42 5.36
C ILE A 144 8.46 -17.60 5.20
N PRO A 145 7.72 -17.87 6.29
CA PRO A 145 6.29 -18.13 6.21
C PRO A 145 5.51 -16.89 5.75
N VAL A 146 4.66 -17.07 4.73
CA VAL A 146 3.65 -16.09 4.31
C VAL A 146 2.30 -16.57 4.82
N HIS A 147 1.71 -15.82 5.74
CA HIS A 147 0.39 -16.18 6.28
C HIS A 147 -0.70 -15.78 5.30
N VAL A 148 -1.68 -16.66 5.10
CA VAL A 148 -2.80 -16.43 4.18
C VAL A 148 -4.10 -16.66 4.93
N LEU A 149 -5.06 -15.76 4.72
CA LEU A 149 -6.44 -15.96 5.13
C LEU A 149 -7.27 -16.31 3.90
N GLN A 150 -8.18 -17.28 4.05
CA GLN A 150 -9.07 -17.68 2.96
C GLN A 150 -9.88 -16.46 2.49
N LYS A 151 -10.09 -16.34 1.17
CA LYS A 151 -10.78 -15.19 0.55
C LYS A 151 -12.11 -14.83 1.24
N SER A 152 -12.91 -15.83 1.58
CA SER A 152 -14.25 -15.66 2.19
C SER A 152 -14.22 -15.14 3.62
N THR A 153 -13.09 -15.29 4.32
CA THR A 153 -12.93 -14.90 5.73
C THR A 153 -11.96 -13.74 5.91
N ASP A 154 -11.25 -13.33 4.86
CA ASP A 154 -10.35 -12.18 4.90
C ASP A 154 -11.14 -10.86 4.95
N ARG A 155 -11.25 -10.31 6.15
CA ARG A 155 -11.84 -8.99 6.41
C ARG A 155 -10.80 -7.87 6.55
N LYS A 156 -9.54 -8.13 6.19
CA LYS A 156 -8.40 -7.23 6.44
C LYS A 156 -7.75 -6.72 5.16
N LEU A 157 -7.50 -7.60 4.19
CA LEU A 157 -6.72 -7.27 2.99
C LEU A 157 -7.51 -7.50 1.70
N HIS A 158 -8.57 -8.31 1.73
CA HIS A 158 -9.42 -8.54 0.56
C HIS A 158 -10.57 -7.54 0.50
N PHE A 159 -10.41 -6.51 -0.33
CA PHE A 159 -11.44 -5.51 -0.61
C PHE A 159 -11.93 -5.59 -2.06
N PRO A 160 -13.19 -5.17 -2.35
CA PRO A 160 -14.21 -4.73 -1.37
C PRO A 160 -14.73 -5.87 -0.49
N LEU A 161 -15.27 -5.55 0.68
CA LEU A 161 -15.80 -6.55 1.59
C LEU A 161 -17.12 -7.13 1.06
N THR A 162 -17.20 -8.45 0.92
CA THR A 162 -18.42 -9.12 0.45
C THR A 162 -19.47 -9.27 1.55
N GLY A 163 -20.75 -9.26 1.18
CA GLY A 163 -21.86 -9.49 2.12
C GLY A 163 -22.08 -8.33 3.10
N CYS A 164 -21.97 -7.10 2.61
CA CYS A 164 -22.19 -5.88 3.39
C CYS A 164 -23.34 -5.08 2.75
N PRO A 165 -24.61 -5.29 3.16
CA PRO A 165 -25.76 -4.64 2.52
C PRO A 165 -25.65 -3.11 2.49
N ARG A 166 -25.10 -2.51 3.54
CA ARG A 166 -24.89 -1.05 3.58
C ARG A 166 -23.87 -0.57 2.56
N PHE A 167 -22.86 -1.39 2.22
CA PHE A 167 -21.92 -1.05 1.15
C PHE A 167 -22.64 -1.04 -0.21
N ASP A 168 -23.48 -2.03 -0.47
CA ASP A 168 -24.25 -2.11 -1.73
C ASP A 168 -25.24 -0.93 -1.86
N GLU A 169 -25.89 -0.52 -0.76
CA GLU A 169 -26.70 0.70 -0.71
C GLU A 169 -25.87 1.95 -1.05
N LEU A 170 -24.69 2.10 -0.46
CA LEU A 170 -23.80 3.24 -0.72
C LEU A 170 -23.28 3.27 -2.16
N GLN A 171 -23.05 2.12 -2.78
CA GLN A 171 -22.68 2.01 -4.20
C GLN A 171 -23.84 2.51 -5.08
N ASN A 172 -25.08 2.12 -4.78
CA ASN A 172 -26.27 2.58 -5.49
C ASN A 172 -26.54 4.09 -5.28
N GLU A 173 -26.43 4.58 -4.03
CA GLU A 173 -26.52 6.01 -3.71
C GLU A 173 -25.46 6.80 -4.49
N THR A 174 -24.23 6.28 -4.57
CA THR A 174 -23.13 6.91 -5.32
C THR A 174 -23.42 6.91 -6.82
N GLN A 175 -23.82 5.77 -7.39
CA GLN A 175 -24.10 5.64 -8.82
C GLN A 175 -25.27 6.53 -9.27
N THR A 176 -26.26 6.77 -8.40
CA THR A 176 -27.40 7.65 -8.70
C THR A 176 -27.15 9.12 -8.33
N SER A 177 -26.05 9.44 -7.65
CA SER A 177 -25.71 10.81 -7.25
C SER A 177 -25.44 11.72 -8.44
N SER A 178 -25.79 12.99 -8.32
CA SER A 178 -25.49 14.01 -9.33
C SER A 178 -23.98 14.15 -9.57
N GLU A 179 -23.16 13.99 -8.52
CA GLU A 179 -21.71 14.03 -8.62
C GLU A 179 -21.16 12.94 -9.55
N PHE A 180 -21.58 11.68 -9.36
CA PHE A 180 -21.15 10.59 -10.22
C PHE A 180 -21.70 10.75 -11.65
N GLN A 181 -22.99 11.08 -11.77
CA GLN A 181 -23.62 11.28 -13.07
C GLN A 181 -22.89 12.37 -13.87
N ASN A 182 -22.61 13.52 -13.26
CA ASN A 182 -21.87 14.61 -13.92
C ASN A 182 -20.44 14.21 -14.33
N ARG A 183 -19.79 13.30 -13.60
CA ARG A 183 -18.46 12.79 -13.96
C ARG A 183 -18.48 11.81 -15.13
N ILE A 184 -19.53 11.00 -15.26
CA ILE A 184 -19.64 10.01 -16.34
C ILE A 184 -20.23 10.61 -17.62
N GLN A 185 -21.05 11.65 -17.53
CA GLN A 185 -21.71 12.29 -18.69
C GLN A 185 -20.74 12.61 -19.85
N PRO A 186 -19.56 13.22 -19.63
CA PRO A 186 -18.63 13.55 -20.73
C PRO A 186 -18.08 12.33 -21.48
N TYR A 187 -18.21 11.12 -20.93
CA TYR A 187 -17.66 9.89 -21.49
C TYR A 187 -18.71 9.01 -22.17
N LYS A 188 -19.99 9.41 -22.24
CA LYS A 188 -21.06 8.57 -22.81
C LYS A 188 -20.77 8.10 -24.23
N ASP A 189 -20.32 9.00 -25.11
CA ASP A 189 -19.97 8.65 -26.50
C ASP A 189 -18.78 7.67 -26.57
N PHE A 190 -17.81 7.85 -25.67
CA PHE A 190 -16.67 6.94 -25.54
C PHE A 190 -17.14 5.56 -25.08
N LEU A 191 -18.00 5.48 -24.06
CA LEU A 191 -18.54 4.22 -23.55
C LEU A 191 -19.36 3.49 -24.63
N GLN A 192 -20.11 4.22 -25.45
CA GLN A 192 -20.84 3.63 -26.58
C GLN A 192 -19.87 3.05 -27.63
N THR A 193 -18.82 3.79 -27.96
CA THR A 193 -17.76 3.30 -28.86
C THR A 193 -17.10 2.06 -28.28
N MET A 194 -16.79 2.08 -26.98
CA MET A 194 -16.18 0.97 -26.27
C MET A 194 -17.07 -0.28 -26.27
N ALA A 195 -18.36 -0.15 -25.98
CA ALA A 195 -19.33 -1.24 -26.02
C ALA A 195 -19.31 -1.97 -27.37
N VAL A 196 -19.38 -1.19 -28.47
CA VAL A 196 -19.34 -1.74 -29.84
C VAL A 196 -18.04 -2.48 -30.13
N ASN A 197 -16.89 -1.91 -29.74
CA ASN A 197 -15.58 -2.48 -30.07
C ASN A 197 -15.20 -3.66 -29.17
N THR A 198 -15.71 -3.72 -27.94
CA THR A 198 -15.39 -4.77 -26.95
C THR A 198 -16.39 -5.93 -26.96
N GLY A 199 -17.57 -5.72 -27.55
CA GLY A 199 -18.69 -6.66 -27.48
C GLY A 199 -19.39 -6.68 -26.11
N LEU A 200 -19.17 -5.66 -25.28
CA LEU A 200 -19.83 -5.51 -23.98
C LEU A 200 -21.12 -4.69 -24.11
N GLU A 201 -22.07 -4.93 -23.21
CA GLU A 201 -23.30 -4.14 -23.12
C GLU A 201 -23.01 -2.75 -22.55
N LEU A 202 -23.50 -1.69 -23.21
CA LEU A 202 -23.30 -0.30 -22.77
C LEU A 202 -23.76 -0.09 -21.32
N ASN A 203 -24.93 -0.64 -20.97
CA ASN A 203 -25.48 -0.52 -19.62
C ASN A 203 -24.54 -1.13 -18.56
N ASN A 204 -23.76 -2.15 -18.92
CA ASN A 204 -22.81 -2.74 -17.98
C ASN A 204 -21.57 -1.86 -17.79
N LEU A 205 -21.14 -1.11 -18.80
CA LEU A 205 -19.98 -0.21 -18.69
C LEU A 205 -20.25 1.01 -17.79
N GLU A 206 -21.53 1.32 -17.55
CA GLU A 206 -21.94 2.44 -16.70
C GLU A 206 -22.14 2.04 -15.23
N ILE A 207 -22.14 0.74 -14.92
CA ILE A 207 -22.32 0.22 -13.56
C ILE A 207 -20.99 0.25 -12.81
N LEU A 208 -20.98 0.89 -11.65
CA LEU A 208 -19.77 1.13 -10.87
C LEU A 208 -19.15 -0.17 -10.33
N ASP A 209 -19.97 -1.11 -9.86
CA ASP A 209 -19.55 -2.24 -9.04
C ASP A 209 -19.26 -3.54 -9.80
N ASN A 210 -19.55 -3.59 -11.11
CA ASN A 210 -19.25 -4.75 -11.95
C ASN A 210 -17.84 -4.70 -12.59
N PHE A 211 -17.18 -3.54 -12.52
CA PHE A 211 -15.82 -3.27 -13.00
C PHE A 211 -15.54 -3.56 -14.48
N GLN A 212 -16.53 -3.73 -15.36
CA GLN A 212 -16.28 -4.12 -16.77
C GLN A 212 -15.47 -3.09 -17.55
N LEU A 213 -15.76 -1.80 -17.34
CA LEU A 213 -15.00 -0.69 -17.93
C LEU A 213 -13.52 -0.77 -17.53
N TRP A 214 -13.25 -0.97 -16.24
CA TRP A 214 -11.88 -1.06 -15.72
C TRP A 214 -11.18 -2.35 -16.15
N ASN A 215 -11.87 -3.48 -16.16
CA ASN A 215 -11.32 -4.76 -16.58
C ASN A 215 -10.87 -4.72 -18.06
N THR A 216 -11.63 -4.06 -18.93
CA THR A 216 -11.21 -3.88 -20.32
C THR A 216 -9.91 -3.07 -20.42
N TYR A 217 -9.82 -1.98 -19.65
CA TYR A 217 -8.56 -1.22 -19.56
C TYR A 217 -7.42 -2.07 -19.00
N ASP A 218 -7.66 -2.87 -17.96
CA ASP A 218 -6.66 -3.75 -17.35
C ASP A 218 -6.11 -4.76 -18.36
N THR A 219 -6.99 -5.40 -19.13
CA THR A 219 -6.62 -6.33 -20.20
C THR A 219 -5.69 -5.67 -21.21
N LEU A 220 -6.13 -4.56 -21.82
CA LEU A 220 -5.34 -3.83 -22.81
C LEU A 220 -4.03 -3.29 -22.25
N HIS A 221 -4.02 -2.88 -20.98
CA HIS A 221 -2.81 -2.38 -20.33
C HIS A 221 -1.76 -3.48 -20.14
N CYS A 222 -2.19 -4.66 -19.71
CA CYS A 222 -1.31 -5.81 -19.53
C CYS A 222 -0.69 -6.28 -20.84
N GLU A 223 -1.37 -6.12 -21.99
CA GLU A 223 -0.86 -6.53 -23.31
C GLU A 223 0.26 -5.65 -23.87
N VAL A 224 0.37 -4.41 -23.37
CA VAL A 224 1.32 -3.41 -23.89
C VAL A 224 2.65 -3.42 -23.12
N ILE A 225 2.74 -4.13 -21.97
CA ILE A 225 3.92 -4.18 -21.08
C ILE A 225 4.78 -5.42 -21.39
#